data_AF-A0A7N4P8I4-F1
#
_entry.id   AF-A0A7N4P8I4-F1
#
_cell.length_a   1.000
_cell.length_b   1.000
_cell.length_c   1.000
_cell.angle_alpha   90.00
_cell.angle_beta   90.00
_cell.angle_gamma   90.00
#
_symmetry.space_group_name_H-M   'P 1'
#
loop_
_entity.id
_entity.type
_entity.pdbx_description
1 polymer ?
#
loop_
_entity_poly.entity_id
_entity_poly.type
_entity_poly.pdbx_seq_one_letter_code
_entity_poly.pdbx_strand_id
1 'polypeptide(L)'
;MCGIWALFGSDEGLSAQYLSAMSVAHRGPDAFRFENVHGFTNCCFGFHRLAVVDPVSGMQPLRLQKFPSLWLCYNGEIYNHRQLQKHFGFEYQTQVDGEILLHLYNKGGIEQTAPMLDGVFAFILLDTANRKVFLGRDTFGVRPLFKALTDEGFLAVCSEAKGLVNLKHPAAPQLQITPFPPGHYEVLDLKTNGKVVSVELVKFHQCRDPPLHALYDPLEKLSSGSSRGGWGGGGGAERGPMGAGGRGALGTLPSPHLLFPGLDLETVKGNIRLLFDRAVRKRLMTDRRIGCLLSGGLDSSLVAATLLKQLKEAEVSYPLQTFAIGMEDSPDLLAARKVSGAGQGEGQHGAPRGGGPSLPPAGRVPPAGRGAESAPFWGGGPSLPPAGLSCALPAPRIPAPPCRWRPTLGASTTRSSSAPRRVSRPWTRSSSP
;
A
#
# COMPACT_ATOMS: atom_id res chain seq x y z
N MET A 1 9.10 -7.25 1.83
CA MET A 1 7.72 -6.73 1.79
C MET A 1 6.84 -7.79 2.40
N CYS A 2 5.83 -7.50 3.21
CA CYS A 2 5.02 -8.54 3.86
C CYS A 2 4.26 -9.47 2.88
N GLY A 3 3.84 -10.63 3.38
CA GLY A 3 2.94 -11.55 2.70
C GLY A 3 1.60 -11.63 3.44
N ILE A 4 0.52 -11.22 2.78
CA ILE A 4 -0.85 -11.41 3.29
C ILE A 4 -1.49 -12.62 2.62
N TRP A 5 -2.24 -13.39 3.40
CA TRP A 5 -3.04 -14.53 2.95
C TRP A 5 -4.29 -14.63 3.82
N ALA A 6 -5.45 -14.91 3.23
CA ALA A 6 -6.68 -15.14 3.99
C ALA A 6 -7.67 -16.04 3.24
N LEU A 7 -8.48 -16.77 4.00
CA LEU A 7 -9.61 -17.54 3.50
C LEU A 7 -10.90 -17.14 4.20
N PHE A 8 -12.00 -17.21 3.47
CA PHE A 8 -13.35 -17.08 3.99
C PHE A 8 -14.22 -18.22 3.45
N GLY A 9 -14.91 -18.93 4.34
CA GLY A 9 -15.81 -20.01 3.95
C GLY A 9 -15.10 -21.30 3.53
N SER A 10 -13.95 -21.63 4.12
CA SER A 10 -13.20 -22.84 3.75
C SER A 10 -13.80 -24.11 4.35
N ASP A 11 -13.92 -25.17 3.54
CA ASP A 11 -14.34 -26.50 3.99
C ASP A 11 -13.15 -27.40 4.36
N GLU A 12 -11.91 -26.93 4.16
CA GLU A 12 -10.71 -27.71 4.46
C GLU A 12 -10.29 -27.64 5.93
N GLY A 13 -9.52 -28.64 6.37
CA GLY A 13 -8.88 -28.62 7.68
C GLY A 13 -7.77 -27.57 7.79
N LEU A 14 -7.55 -27.07 9.02
CA LEU A 14 -6.55 -26.04 9.32
C LEU A 14 -5.12 -26.38 8.87
N SER A 15 -4.77 -27.67 8.79
CA SER A 15 -3.43 -28.12 8.40
C SER A 15 -3.10 -27.82 6.93
N ALA A 16 -4.04 -28.07 6.01
CA ALA A 16 -3.86 -27.79 4.58
C ALA A 16 -3.76 -26.28 4.31
N GLN A 17 -4.61 -25.52 4.99
CA GLN A 17 -4.63 -24.05 4.97
C GLN A 17 -3.30 -23.45 5.46
N TYR A 18 -2.76 -23.97 6.56
CA TYR A 18 -1.48 -23.51 7.11
C TYR A 18 -0.33 -23.70 6.12
N LEU A 19 -0.23 -24.87 5.47
CA LEU A 19 0.79 -25.14 4.46
C LEU A 19 0.67 -24.21 3.25
N SER A 20 -0.55 -23.89 2.82
CA SER A 20 -0.79 -22.90 1.76
C SER A 20 -0.29 -21.51 2.17
N ALA A 21 -0.58 -21.07 3.40
CA ALA A 21 -0.12 -19.77 3.92
C ALA A 21 1.42 -19.67 3.95
N MET A 22 2.15 -20.78 4.16
CA MET A 22 3.62 -20.81 4.17
C MET A 22 4.28 -20.51 2.82
N SER A 23 3.57 -20.69 1.71
CA SER A 23 4.12 -20.53 0.35
C SER A 23 4.61 -19.11 0.02
N VAL A 24 4.24 -18.11 0.84
CA VAL A 24 4.66 -16.70 0.70
C VAL A 24 5.56 -16.22 1.84
N ALA A 25 6.17 -17.13 2.60
CA ALA A 25 7.03 -16.81 3.74
C ALA A 25 8.25 -15.94 3.39
N HIS A 26 8.81 -16.12 2.19
CA HIS A 26 9.97 -15.36 1.68
C HIS A 26 9.73 -13.85 1.65
N ARG A 27 8.47 -13.42 1.60
CA ARG A 27 8.10 -12.00 1.63
C ARG A 27 8.38 -11.37 3.01
N GLY A 28 7.98 -12.06 4.07
CA GLY A 28 8.04 -11.58 5.45
C GLY A 28 8.79 -12.53 6.36
N PRO A 29 10.14 -12.47 6.37
CA PRO A 29 10.98 -13.43 7.08
C PRO A 29 11.05 -13.23 8.60
N ASP A 30 10.57 -12.10 9.14
CA ASP A 30 10.83 -11.73 10.53
C ASP A 30 9.88 -12.43 11.52
N ALA A 31 8.61 -12.62 11.14
CA ALA A 31 7.61 -13.28 11.98
C ALA A 31 6.43 -13.81 11.16
N PHE A 32 5.77 -14.84 11.69
CA PHE A 32 4.54 -15.38 11.13
C PHE A 32 3.43 -15.49 12.18
N ARG A 33 2.19 -15.18 11.78
CA ARG A 33 0.99 -15.43 12.57
C ARG A 33 -0.08 -16.07 11.69
N PHE A 34 -0.71 -17.10 12.23
CA PHE A 34 -1.89 -17.74 11.66
C PHE A 34 -2.97 -17.78 12.72
N GLU A 35 -4.16 -17.27 12.40
CA GLU A 35 -5.30 -17.33 13.32
C GLU A 35 -6.62 -17.39 12.55
N ASN A 36 -7.60 -18.06 13.15
CA ASN A 36 -8.97 -18.08 12.68
C ASN A 36 -9.80 -16.98 13.36
N VAL A 37 -10.95 -16.67 12.77
CA VAL A 37 -11.82 -15.62 13.29
C VAL A 37 -12.83 -16.22 14.28
N HIS A 38 -12.93 -15.63 15.47
CA HIS A 38 -13.96 -16.00 16.44
C HIS A 38 -15.37 -15.81 15.86
N GLY A 39 -16.21 -16.84 15.97
CA GLY A 39 -17.55 -16.86 15.38
C GLY A 39 -17.60 -17.29 13.90
N PHE A 40 -16.44 -17.34 13.23
CA PHE A 40 -16.28 -17.79 11.84
C PHE A 40 -15.03 -18.66 11.72
N THR A 41 -15.05 -19.85 12.32
CA THR A 41 -13.87 -20.72 12.46
C THR A 41 -13.30 -21.22 11.13
N ASN A 42 -14.09 -21.13 10.06
CA ASN A 42 -13.71 -21.42 8.68
C ASN A 42 -13.20 -20.18 7.89
N CYS A 43 -13.00 -19.06 8.60
CA CYS A 43 -12.31 -17.88 8.10
C CYS A 43 -10.99 -17.74 8.85
N CYS A 44 -9.90 -17.51 8.14
CA CYS A 44 -8.57 -17.44 8.73
C CYS A 44 -7.65 -16.48 7.98
N PHE A 45 -6.65 -15.98 8.70
CA PHE A 45 -5.62 -15.10 8.19
C PHE A 45 -4.24 -15.72 8.43
N GLY A 46 -3.37 -15.58 7.44
CA GLY A 46 -1.94 -15.87 7.52
C GLY A 46 -1.15 -14.63 7.17
N PHE A 47 -0.22 -14.23 8.02
CA PHE A 47 0.59 -13.04 7.82
C PHE A 47 2.07 -13.31 8.07
N HIS A 48 2.87 -13.07 7.03
CA HIS A 48 4.33 -13.08 7.09
C HIS A 48 4.83 -11.65 7.12
N ARG A 49 5.54 -11.28 8.18
CA ARG A 49 5.95 -9.92 8.45
C ARG A 49 7.40 -9.68 8.05
N LEU A 50 7.63 -8.63 7.29
CA LEU A 50 8.91 -7.92 7.27
C LEU A 50 8.69 -6.65 8.11
N ALA A 51 9.30 -6.57 9.29
CA ALA A 51 9.11 -5.47 10.23
C ALA A 51 9.90 -4.23 9.77
N VAL A 52 9.24 -3.35 9.00
CA VAL A 52 9.82 -2.10 8.49
C VAL A 52 9.53 -0.91 9.40
N VAL A 53 8.29 -0.82 9.91
CA VAL A 53 7.84 0.19 10.88
C VAL A 53 7.27 -0.53 12.10
N ASP A 54 7.58 -0.01 13.29
CA ASP A 54 7.13 -0.48 14.60
C ASP A 54 7.40 -1.98 14.83
N PRO A 55 8.67 -2.40 14.98
CA PRO A 55 9.00 -3.82 15.11
C PRO A 55 8.33 -4.50 16.30
N VAL A 56 7.94 -3.75 17.34
CA VAL A 56 7.40 -4.29 18.60
C VAL A 56 5.89 -4.56 18.51
N SER A 57 5.07 -3.58 18.11
CA SER A 57 3.60 -3.73 18.16
C SER A 57 2.90 -3.94 16.82
N GLY A 58 3.60 -3.82 15.69
CA GLY A 58 2.98 -3.87 14.36
C GLY A 58 2.68 -5.26 13.77
N MET A 59 2.57 -6.32 14.57
CA MET A 59 2.27 -7.68 14.07
C MET A 59 0.79 -7.81 13.66
N GLN A 60 0.52 -8.53 12.57
CA GLN A 60 -0.83 -8.66 11.99
C GLN A 60 -1.34 -10.12 11.99
N PRO A 61 -2.66 -10.39 11.90
CA PRO A 61 -3.77 -9.44 11.76
C PRO A 61 -3.79 -8.35 12.84
N LEU A 62 -3.85 -7.10 12.40
CA LEU A 62 -3.91 -5.95 13.27
C LEU A 62 -5.33 -5.86 13.83
N ARG A 63 -5.41 -5.87 15.17
CA ARG A 63 -6.66 -5.70 15.93
C ARG A 63 -6.42 -4.68 17.03
N LEU A 64 -7.34 -3.73 17.17
CA LEU A 64 -7.28 -2.72 18.21
C LEU A 64 -8.36 -2.99 19.25
N GLN A 65 -8.06 -2.72 20.52
CA GLN A 65 -9.04 -2.80 21.61
C GLN A 65 -10.22 -1.87 21.36
N LYS A 66 -9.96 -0.71 20.75
CA LYS A 66 -10.98 0.28 20.36
C LYS A 66 -12.00 -0.27 19.34
N PHE A 67 -11.58 -1.22 18.50
CA PHE A 67 -12.39 -1.78 17.41
C PHE A 67 -12.33 -3.32 17.43
N PRO A 68 -12.95 -3.99 18.42
CA PRO A 68 -12.78 -5.44 18.63
C PRO A 68 -13.36 -6.30 17.50
N SER A 69 -14.25 -5.75 16.68
CA SER A 69 -14.84 -6.43 15.51
C SER A 69 -14.00 -6.32 14.24
N LEU A 70 -12.94 -5.50 14.24
CA LEU A 70 -12.14 -5.22 13.04
C LEU A 70 -10.84 -6.02 13.03
N TRP A 71 -10.55 -6.59 11.86
CA TRP A 71 -9.35 -7.37 11.58
C TRP A 71 -8.71 -6.85 10.30
N LEU A 72 -7.46 -6.43 10.36
CA LEU A 72 -6.74 -5.91 9.19
C LEU A 72 -5.47 -6.71 8.91
N CYS A 73 -5.35 -7.22 7.70
CA CYS A 73 -4.07 -7.65 7.13
C CYS A 73 -3.74 -6.76 5.94
N TYR A 74 -2.58 -6.11 5.94
CA TYR A 74 -2.11 -5.32 4.81
C TYR A 74 -0.61 -5.52 4.56
N ASN A 75 -0.24 -5.50 3.29
CA ASN A 75 1.13 -5.40 2.83
C ASN A 75 1.29 -4.03 2.16
N GLY A 76 1.95 -3.10 2.84
CA GLY A 76 2.08 -1.72 2.35
C GLY A 76 2.73 -0.77 3.34
N GLU A 77 2.79 0.49 2.91
CA GLU A 77 3.33 1.62 3.66
C GLU A 77 2.43 2.83 3.36
N ILE A 78 1.77 3.35 4.40
CA ILE A 78 0.88 4.52 4.31
C ILE A 78 1.64 5.77 4.76
N TYR A 79 2.23 6.48 3.81
CA TYR A 79 3.17 7.58 4.08
C TYR A 79 2.51 8.78 4.79
N ASN A 80 1.22 9.02 4.56
CA ASN A 80 0.48 10.12 5.21
C ASN A 80 -0.20 9.74 6.54
N HIS A 81 0.08 8.57 7.12
CA HIS A 81 -0.63 8.10 8.32
C HIS A 81 -0.56 9.07 9.51
N ARG A 82 0.62 9.67 9.79
CA ARG A 82 0.79 10.65 10.87
C ARG A 82 0.01 11.95 10.64
N GLN A 83 -0.06 12.38 9.38
CA GLN A 83 -0.81 13.57 9.00
C GLN A 83 -2.32 13.36 9.21
N LEU A 84 -2.84 12.23 8.76
CA LEU A 84 -4.24 11.86 8.96
C LEU A 84 -4.56 11.63 10.45
N GLN A 85 -3.66 10.98 11.19
CA GLN A 85 -3.75 10.81 12.64
C GLN A 85 -3.94 12.16 13.33
N LYS A 86 -3.04 13.13 13.05
CA LYS A 86 -3.08 14.46 13.65
C LYS A 86 -4.31 15.24 13.23
N HIS A 87 -4.66 15.22 11.94
CA HIS A 87 -5.80 15.96 11.40
C HIS A 87 -7.13 15.53 12.04
N PHE A 88 -7.32 14.23 12.23
CA PHE A 88 -8.55 13.70 12.82
C PHE A 88 -8.50 13.48 14.34
N GLY A 89 -7.36 13.73 14.98
CA GLY A 89 -7.18 13.52 16.42
C GLY A 89 -7.31 12.06 16.83
N PHE A 90 -6.79 11.12 16.03
CA PHE A 90 -6.87 9.70 16.35
C PHE A 90 -5.82 9.29 17.39
N GLU A 91 -6.30 8.65 18.46
CA GLU A 91 -5.47 8.00 19.47
C GLU A 91 -5.08 6.60 18.99
N TYR A 92 -3.78 6.38 18.86
CA TYR A 92 -3.24 5.11 18.37
C TYR A 92 -2.92 4.15 19.52
N GLN A 93 -3.07 2.85 19.26
CA GLN A 93 -2.64 1.78 20.16
C GLN A 93 -1.24 1.24 19.79
N THR A 94 -0.87 1.31 18.52
CA THR A 94 0.41 0.85 17.96
C THR A 94 1.15 2.02 17.32
N GLN A 95 2.35 1.77 16.77
CA GLN A 95 3.09 2.76 15.99
C GLN A 95 3.17 2.41 14.51
N VAL A 96 2.50 1.32 14.08
CA VAL A 96 2.47 0.90 12.67
C VAL A 96 1.61 1.86 11.85
N ASP A 97 2.06 2.15 10.62
CA ASP A 97 1.40 3.08 9.72
C ASP A 97 -0.03 2.64 9.35
N GLY A 98 -0.22 1.33 9.16
CA GLY A 98 -1.51 0.75 8.76
C GLY A 98 -2.63 0.84 9.80
N GLU A 99 -2.33 1.23 11.04
CA GLU A 99 -3.38 1.48 12.04
C GLU A 99 -4.38 2.54 11.56
N ILE A 100 -3.94 3.49 10.73
CA ILE A 100 -4.80 4.54 10.17
C ILE A 100 -5.99 3.97 9.40
N LEU A 101 -5.86 2.82 8.74
CA LEU A 101 -6.95 2.21 7.97
C LEU A 101 -8.13 1.86 8.87
N LEU A 102 -7.88 1.38 10.10
CA LEU A 102 -8.92 1.01 11.05
C LEU A 102 -9.66 2.24 11.58
N HIS A 103 -8.92 3.32 11.91
CA HIS A 103 -9.54 4.58 12.36
C HIS A 103 -10.35 5.25 11.26
N LEU A 104 -9.82 5.33 10.03
CA LEU A 104 -10.55 5.89 8.88
C LEU A 104 -11.79 5.06 8.56
N TYR A 105 -11.68 3.73 8.54
CA TYR A 105 -12.80 2.85 8.23
C TYR A 105 -13.92 3.00 9.27
N ASN A 106 -13.58 2.99 10.56
CA ASN A 106 -14.56 3.18 11.62
C ASN A 106 -15.24 4.56 11.54
N LYS A 107 -14.53 5.59 11.04
CA LYS A 107 -15.06 6.96 10.93
C LYS A 107 -15.95 7.17 9.69
N GLY A 108 -15.54 6.66 8.53
CA GLY A 108 -16.09 7.03 7.23
C GLY A 108 -16.40 5.88 6.28
N GLY A 109 -16.17 4.63 6.70
CA GLY A 109 -16.31 3.46 5.86
C GLY A 109 -15.23 3.36 4.77
N ILE A 110 -15.31 2.30 3.96
CA ILE A 110 -14.27 1.98 2.97
C ILE A 110 -14.15 3.01 1.84
N GLU A 111 -15.28 3.61 1.45
CA GLU A 111 -15.38 4.61 0.38
C GLU A 111 -14.54 5.85 0.69
N GLN A 112 -14.47 6.25 1.96
CA GLN A 112 -13.63 7.35 2.40
C GLN A 112 -12.20 6.90 2.70
N THR A 113 -12.02 5.71 3.27
CA THR A 113 -10.69 5.21 3.63
C THR A 113 -9.78 5.05 2.42
N ALA A 114 -10.19 4.28 1.41
CA ALA A 114 -9.29 3.89 0.32
C ALA A 114 -8.70 5.08 -0.47
N PRO A 115 -9.47 6.11 -0.87
CA PRO A 115 -8.91 7.27 -1.58
C PRO A 115 -8.02 8.18 -0.73
N MET A 116 -8.11 8.12 0.60
CA MET A 116 -7.36 9.00 1.51
C MET A 116 -5.93 8.51 1.80
N LEU A 117 -5.58 7.31 1.35
CA LEU A 117 -4.27 6.73 1.59
C LEU A 117 -3.26 7.24 0.56
N ASP A 118 -2.25 7.99 1.01
CA ASP A 118 -1.03 8.27 0.24
C ASP A 118 -0.01 7.19 0.57
N GLY A 119 0.02 6.14 -0.24
CA GLY A 119 0.79 4.96 0.07
C GLY A 119 0.77 3.94 -1.05
N VAL A 120 1.47 2.84 -0.79
CA VAL A 120 1.41 1.63 -1.60
C VAL A 120 0.90 0.53 -0.70
N PHE A 121 -0.11 -0.23 -1.12
CA PHE A 121 -0.82 -1.14 -0.23
C PHE A 121 -1.64 -2.16 -0.99
N ALA A 122 -1.73 -3.34 -0.38
CA ALA A 122 -2.79 -4.31 -0.60
C ALA A 122 -3.34 -4.68 0.78
N PHE A 123 -4.65 -4.66 0.98
CA PHE A 123 -5.25 -4.99 2.27
C PHE A 123 -6.46 -5.93 2.16
N ILE A 124 -6.71 -6.62 3.27
CA ILE A 124 -7.89 -7.42 3.58
C ILE A 124 -8.38 -6.90 4.94
N LEU A 125 -9.56 -6.30 4.96
CA LEU A 125 -10.22 -5.81 6.17
C LEU A 125 -11.50 -6.60 6.40
N LEU A 126 -11.63 -7.21 7.57
CA LEU A 126 -12.85 -7.89 7.99
C LEU A 126 -13.51 -7.08 9.11
N ASP A 127 -14.81 -6.82 8.96
CA ASP A 127 -15.69 -6.29 9.99
C ASP A 127 -16.75 -7.34 10.34
N THR A 128 -16.61 -7.97 11.51
CA THR A 128 -17.54 -9.00 11.97
C THR A 128 -18.86 -8.44 12.48
N ALA A 129 -18.89 -7.18 12.94
CA ALA A 129 -20.11 -6.55 13.44
C ALA A 129 -21.05 -6.19 12.28
N ASN A 130 -20.51 -5.62 11.20
CA ASN A 130 -21.28 -5.31 10.00
C ASN A 130 -21.34 -6.47 9.00
N ARG A 131 -20.63 -7.58 9.28
CA ARG A 131 -20.52 -8.76 8.42
C ARG A 131 -20.07 -8.40 7.01
N LYS A 132 -18.92 -7.75 6.91
CA LYS A 132 -18.33 -7.31 5.64
C LYS A 132 -16.86 -7.70 5.56
N VAL A 133 -16.43 -8.08 4.36
CA VAL A 133 -15.02 -8.22 3.98
C VAL A 133 -14.73 -7.17 2.92
N PHE A 134 -13.60 -6.48 3.07
CA PHE A 134 -13.12 -5.49 2.13
C PHE A 134 -11.74 -5.89 1.62
N LEU A 135 -11.58 -5.84 0.31
CA LEU A 135 -10.28 -5.96 -0.35
C LEU A 135 -9.93 -4.61 -0.93
N GLY A 136 -8.65 -4.22 -0.94
CA GLY A 136 -8.23 -3.00 -1.61
C GLY A 136 -6.78 -3.02 -2.04
N ARG A 137 -6.48 -2.30 -3.13
CA ARG A 137 -5.15 -2.23 -3.73
C ARG A 137 -4.84 -0.81 -4.20
N ASP A 138 -3.60 -0.37 -3.99
CA ASP A 138 -3.14 0.97 -4.33
C ASP A 138 -3.30 1.32 -5.82
N THR A 139 -3.29 2.62 -6.10
CA THR A 139 -3.57 3.21 -7.42
C THR A 139 -2.83 2.55 -8.58
N PHE A 140 -1.55 2.27 -8.41
CA PHE A 140 -0.69 1.72 -9.48
C PHE A 140 -0.45 0.21 -9.32
N GLY A 141 -0.98 -0.41 -8.26
CA GLY A 141 -0.83 -1.83 -7.99
C GLY A 141 0.58 -2.20 -7.56
N VAL A 142 1.30 -1.28 -6.91
CA VAL A 142 2.70 -1.47 -6.47
C VAL A 142 2.81 -2.64 -5.51
N ARG A 143 1.85 -2.79 -4.58
CA ARG A 143 1.76 -3.98 -3.72
C ARG A 143 0.83 -5.01 -4.40
N PRO A 144 1.26 -6.27 -4.57
CA PRO A 144 0.49 -7.27 -5.30
C PRO A 144 -0.63 -7.87 -4.45
N LEU A 145 -1.73 -8.24 -5.11
CA LEU A 145 -2.88 -8.92 -4.53
C LEU A 145 -3.57 -9.77 -5.60
N PHE A 146 -3.91 -11.00 -5.24
CA PHE A 146 -4.63 -11.97 -6.05
C PHE A 146 -5.80 -12.52 -5.26
N LYS A 147 -6.89 -12.87 -5.96
CA LYS A 147 -8.06 -13.51 -5.36
C LYS A 147 -8.53 -14.71 -6.17
N ALA A 148 -9.19 -15.64 -5.50
CA ALA A 148 -10.07 -16.65 -6.10
C ALA A 148 -11.39 -16.61 -5.34
N LEU A 149 -12.51 -16.52 -6.06
CA LEU A 149 -13.86 -16.52 -5.51
C LEU A 149 -14.69 -17.56 -6.27
N THR A 150 -15.32 -18.48 -5.55
CA THR A 150 -16.24 -19.48 -6.15
C THR A 150 -17.68 -19.00 -6.07
N ASP A 151 -18.56 -19.56 -6.90
CA ASP A 151 -20.00 -19.26 -6.90
C ASP A 151 -20.68 -19.63 -5.57
N GLU A 152 -20.13 -20.60 -4.84
CA GLU A 152 -20.62 -20.98 -3.52
C GLU A 152 -20.22 -19.99 -2.42
N GLY A 153 -19.31 -19.04 -2.70
CA GLY A 153 -18.87 -18.01 -1.78
C GLY A 153 -17.61 -18.36 -0.99
N PHE A 154 -16.79 -19.31 -1.45
CA PHE A 154 -15.43 -19.48 -0.93
C PHE A 154 -14.52 -18.40 -1.52
N LEU A 155 -13.88 -17.62 -0.67
CA LEU A 155 -12.92 -16.59 -1.05
C LEU A 155 -11.54 -16.93 -0.51
N ALA A 156 -10.55 -16.89 -1.40
CA ALA A 156 -9.14 -16.97 -1.05
C ALA A 156 -8.39 -15.76 -1.60
N VAL A 157 -7.57 -15.13 -0.77
CA VAL A 157 -6.83 -13.91 -1.13
C VAL A 157 -5.39 -14.04 -0.71
N CYS A 158 -4.45 -13.64 -1.58
CA CYS A 158 -3.02 -13.68 -1.25
C CYS A 158 -2.21 -12.61 -2.00
N SER A 159 -1.08 -12.18 -1.45
CA SER A 159 -0.14 -11.30 -2.14
C SER A 159 0.39 -11.86 -3.47
N GLU A 160 0.56 -13.18 -3.58
CA GLU A 160 1.10 -13.83 -4.78
C GLU A 160 0.24 -15.03 -5.16
N ALA A 161 -0.01 -15.21 -6.47
CA ALA A 161 -0.88 -16.27 -6.98
C ALA A 161 -0.50 -17.67 -6.47
N LYS A 162 0.80 -17.95 -6.29
CA LYS A 162 1.28 -19.24 -5.78
C LYS A 162 0.80 -19.59 -4.37
N GLY A 163 0.31 -18.61 -3.60
CA GLY A 163 -0.37 -18.87 -2.34
C GLY A 163 -1.76 -19.47 -2.48
N LEU A 164 -2.31 -19.48 -3.69
CA LEU A 164 -3.67 -19.91 -3.98
C LEU A 164 -3.73 -21.15 -4.88
N VAL A 165 -2.70 -21.40 -5.70
CA VAL A 165 -2.72 -22.45 -6.75
C VAL A 165 -2.98 -23.88 -6.24
N ASN A 166 -2.54 -24.19 -5.02
CA ASN A 166 -2.64 -25.53 -4.44
C ASN A 166 -3.82 -25.70 -3.48
N LEU A 167 -4.64 -24.65 -3.31
CA LEU A 167 -5.86 -24.76 -2.51
C LEU A 167 -6.88 -25.60 -3.28
N LYS A 168 -7.56 -26.50 -2.57
CA LYS A 168 -8.64 -27.29 -3.14
C LYS A 168 -9.97 -26.82 -2.58
N HIS A 169 -10.99 -26.89 -3.42
CA HIS A 169 -12.37 -26.63 -3.02
C HIS A 169 -13.27 -27.69 -3.67
N PRO A 170 -14.22 -28.32 -2.93
CA PRO A 170 -15.02 -29.43 -3.45
C PRO A 170 -15.71 -29.13 -4.79
N ALA A 171 -16.27 -27.93 -4.93
CA ALA A 171 -16.97 -27.49 -6.12
C ALA A 171 -16.07 -26.91 -7.23
N ALA A 172 -14.78 -26.72 -6.98
CA ALA A 172 -13.84 -26.10 -7.92
C ALA A 172 -12.49 -26.83 -7.87
N PRO A 173 -12.31 -27.90 -8.69
CA PRO A 173 -11.07 -28.68 -8.75
C PRO A 173 -9.84 -27.83 -9.09
N GLN A 174 -10.06 -26.74 -9.84
CA GLN A 174 -9.06 -25.72 -10.10
C GLN A 174 -9.68 -24.35 -9.85
N LEU A 175 -9.13 -23.61 -8.89
CA LEU A 175 -9.60 -22.27 -8.55
C LEU A 175 -9.20 -21.26 -9.63
N GLN A 176 -10.16 -20.44 -10.06
CA GLN A 176 -9.87 -19.32 -10.96
C GLN A 176 -9.20 -18.19 -10.18
N ILE A 177 -7.88 -18.11 -10.29
CA ILE A 177 -7.08 -17.07 -9.63
C ILE A 177 -6.94 -15.87 -10.55
N THR A 178 -7.32 -14.69 -10.05
CA THR A 178 -7.25 -13.44 -10.79
C THR A 178 -6.45 -12.39 -10.03
N PRO A 179 -5.65 -11.53 -10.70
CA PRO A 179 -5.07 -10.36 -10.08
C PRO A 179 -6.18 -9.41 -9.62
N PHE A 180 -6.10 -8.93 -8.38
CA PHE A 180 -7.01 -7.89 -7.90
C PHE A 180 -6.65 -6.54 -8.57
N PRO A 181 -7.61 -5.78 -9.11
CA PRO A 181 -7.30 -4.62 -9.93
C PRO A 181 -6.70 -3.45 -9.13
N PRO A 182 -5.69 -2.74 -9.66
CA PRO A 182 -5.13 -1.52 -9.06
C PRO A 182 -6.16 -0.39 -8.91
N GLY A 183 -6.07 0.40 -7.84
CA GLY A 183 -6.94 1.56 -7.60
C GLY A 183 -8.41 1.19 -7.35
N HIS A 184 -8.66 -0.03 -6.87
CA HIS A 184 -9.99 -0.51 -6.53
C HIS A 184 -10.08 -0.95 -5.07
N TYR A 185 -11.30 -0.92 -4.54
CA TYR A 185 -11.71 -1.73 -3.40
C TYR A 185 -12.91 -2.60 -3.78
N GLU A 186 -13.08 -3.73 -3.11
CA GLU A 186 -14.23 -4.62 -3.25
C GLU A 186 -14.92 -4.78 -1.91
N VAL A 187 -16.25 -4.77 -1.93
CA VAL A 187 -17.10 -5.01 -0.76
C VAL A 187 -17.75 -6.38 -0.93
N LEU A 188 -17.59 -7.24 0.08
CA LEU A 188 -18.25 -8.54 0.12
C LEU A 188 -19.05 -8.68 1.41
N ASP A 189 -20.25 -9.25 1.31
CA ASP A 189 -21.07 -9.64 2.46
C ASP A 189 -20.54 -10.93 3.05
N LEU A 190 -20.25 -10.93 4.36
CA LEU A 190 -19.96 -12.15 5.12
C LEU A 190 -21.28 -12.81 5.56
N LYS A 191 -21.51 -14.04 5.12
CA LYS A 191 -22.66 -14.84 5.53
C LYS A 191 -22.40 -15.50 6.88
N THR A 192 -23.46 -15.92 7.57
CA THR A 192 -23.37 -16.55 8.91
C THR A 192 -22.59 -17.86 8.92
N ASN A 193 -22.48 -18.53 7.77
CA ASN A 193 -21.66 -19.73 7.60
C ASN A 193 -20.20 -19.43 7.19
N GLY A 194 -19.76 -18.17 7.21
CA GLY A 194 -18.41 -17.75 6.86
C GLY A 194 -18.14 -17.59 5.36
N LYS A 195 -19.06 -18.03 4.48
CA LYS A 195 -18.95 -17.78 3.03
C LYS A 195 -19.21 -16.30 2.73
N VAL A 196 -18.78 -15.83 1.56
CA VAL A 196 -18.93 -14.42 1.15
C VAL A 196 -19.67 -14.27 -0.17
N VAL A 197 -20.29 -13.11 -0.38
CA VAL A 197 -20.90 -12.73 -1.66
C VAL A 197 -20.38 -11.35 -2.05
N SER A 198 -19.79 -11.22 -3.23
CA SER A 198 -19.35 -9.92 -3.75
C SER A 198 -20.56 -9.01 -3.98
N VAL A 199 -20.49 -7.79 -3.47
CA VAL A 199 -21.54 -6.77 -3.58
C VAL A 199 -21.17 -5.77 -4.66
N GLU A 200 -19.97 -5.20 -4.56
CA GLU A 200 -19.49 -4.20 -5.51
C GLU A 200 -17.96 -4.20 -5.57
N LEU A 201 -17.46 -3.89 -6.76
CA LEU A 201 -16.05 -3.63 -7.05
C LEU A 201 -15.96 -2.18 -7.55
N VAL A 202 -15.33 -1.31 -6.76
CA VAL A 202 -15.35 0.13 -6.97
C VAL A 202 -13.95 0.62 -7.30
N LYS A 203 -13.81 1.35 -8.40
CA LYS A 203 -12.59 2.08 -8.74
C LYS A 203 -12.56 3.41 -7.99
N PHE A 204 -11.68 3.53 -7.01
CA PHE A 204 -11.61 4.73 -6.17
C PHE A 204 -10.65 5.79 -6.71
N HIS A 205 -9.79 5.43 -7.66
CA HIS A 205 -8.83 6.34 -8.25
C HIS A 205 -8.49 5.96 -9.71
N GLN A 206 -8.38 6.96 -10.59
CA GLN A 206 -7.75 6.80 -11.90
C GLN A 206 -6.46 7.63 -11.95
N CYS A 207 -5.43 7.15 -12.64
CA CYS A 207 -4.13 7.84 -12.70
C CYS A 207 -4.18 9.27 -13.26
N ARG A 208 -5.28 9.66 -13.92
CA ARG A 208 -5.52 11.01 -14.45
C ARG A 208 -6.22 11.93 -13.46
N ASP A 209 -6.75 11.39 -12.36
CA ASP A 209 -7.45 12.16 -11.34
C ASP A 209 -6.46 12.64 -10.28
N PRO A 210 -6.63 13.85 -9.72
CA PRO A 210 -5.89 14.24 -8.54
C PRO A 210 -6.30 13.33 -7.37
N PRO A 211 -5.34 12.77 -6.62
CA PRO A 211 -5.68 11.88 -5.52
C PRO A 211 -6.39 12.66 -4.41
N LEU A 212 -7.45 12.07 -3.84
CA LEU A 212 -8.23 12.72 -2.77
C LEU A 212 -7.39 13.04 -1.52
N HIS A 213 -6.34 12.25 -1.25
CA HIS A 213 -5.41 12.54 -0.16
C HIS A 213 -4.60 13.82 -0.35
N ALA A 214 -4.51 14.37 -1.57
CA ALA A 214 -3.86 15.65 -1.83
C ALA A 214 -4.53 16.82 -1.10
N LEU A 215 -5.79 16.69 -0.68
CA LEU A 215 -6.48 17.67 0.17
C LEU A 215 -5.80 17.85 1.53
N TYR A 216 -5.13 16.80 2.00
CA TYR A 216 -4.47 16.79 3.30
C TYR A 216 -2.97 17.06 3.19
N ASP A 217 -2.38 16.95 2.00
CA ASP A 217 -1.00 17.36 1.72
C ASP A 217 -0.96 18.88 1.55
N PRO A 218 -0.40 19.66 2.51
CA PRO A 218 -0.22 21.08 2.35
C PRO A 218 0.90 21.27 1.33
N LEU A 219 0.54 21.22 0.05
CA LEU A 219 1.26 21.96 -0.96
C LEU A 219 1.14 23.43 -0.57
N GLU A 220 2.08 23.93 0.23
CA GLU A 220 2.44 25.34 0.24
C GLU A 220 2.39 25.77 -1.21
N LYS A 221 1.39 26.61 -1.52
CA LYS A 221 0.85 26.87 -2.85
C LYS A 221 1.91 26.60 -3.91
N LEU A 222 1.82 25.44 -4.61
CA LEU A 222 2.56 25.22 -5.85
C LEU A 222 2.46 26.54 -6.60
N SER A 223 3.59 27.18 -6.89
CA SER A 223 3.58 28.58 -7.30
C SER A 223 2.66 28.69 -8.50
N SER A 224 1.48 29.28 -8.33
CA SER A 224 0.58 29.60 -9.43
C SER A 224 1.25 30.76 -10.13
N GLY A 225 1.75 30.58 -11.35
CA GLY A 225 2.65 31.51 -12.04
C GLY A 225 2.25 32.97 -11.86
N SER A 226 2.88 33.63 -10.87
CA SER A 226 2.78 35.06 -10.63
C SER A 226 3.95 35.51 -9.76
N SER A 227 5.16 35.28 -10.27
CA SER A 227 6.30 36.07 -9.84
C SER A 227 6.32 37.38 -10.65
N ARG A 228 5.57 38.39 -10.19
CA ARG A 228 6.05 39.77 -10.37
C ARG A 228 7.21 39.99 -9.39
N GLY A 229 8.35 39.37 -9.70
CA GLY A 229 9.62 39.63 -9.04
C GLY A 229 10.21 40.91 -9.62
N GLY A 230 9.91 42.04 -8.98
CA GLY A 230 10.56 43.31 -9.28
C GLY A 230 12.06 43.19 -9.00
N TRP A 231 12.86 43.28 -10.05
CA TRP A 231 14.25 43.68 -9.93
C TRP A 231 14.31 45.20 -10.02
N GLY A 232 14.81 45.82 -8.96
CA GLY A 232 15.15 47.24 -8.96
C GLY A 232 16.28 47.50 -9.95
N GLY A 233 16.06 48.45 -10.85
CA GLY A 233 17.02 48.98 -11.80
C GLY A 233 16.40 50.19 -12.47
N GLY A 234 16.90 51.38 -12.17
CA GLY A 234 16.23 52.65 -12.45
C GLY A 234 16.23 53.11 -13.90
N GLY A 235 15.45 54.18 -14.10
CA GLY A 235 15.66 55.19 -15.13
C GLY A 235 15.03 54.93 -16.50
N GLY A 236 14.08 55.78 -16.91
CA GLY A 236 13.83 56.02 -18.34
C GLY A 236 12.37 56.15 -18.76
N ALA A 237 11.87 57.40 -18.70
CA ALA A 237 10.86 58.05 -19.53
C ALA A 237 9.87 57.22 -20.39
N GLU A 238 8.59 57.49 -20.16
CA GLU A 238 7.46 57.26 -21.07
C GLU A 238 7.66 57.92 -22.45
N ARG A 239 7.39 57.20 -23.54
CA ARG A 239 6.81 57.75 -24.78
C ARG A 239 5.87 56.74 -25.43
N GLY A 240 4.70 57.22 -25.85
CA GLY A 240 3.63 56.50 -26.54
C GLY A 240 3.92 56.18 -28.02
N PRO A 241 2.93 55.61 -28.74
CA PRO A 241 3.16 54.68 -29.84
C PRO A 241 3.20 55.36 -31.22
N MET A 242 3.99 54.79 -32.13
CA MET A 242 3.84 54.97 -33.57
C MET A 242 3.88 53.60 -34.25
N GLY A 243 2.84 53.30 -35.02
CA GLY A 243 2.77 52.10 -35.86
C GLY A 243 3.31 52.35 -37.27
N ALA A 244 3.72 51.26 -37.95
CA ALA A 244 3.50 51.02 -39.38
C ALA A 244 4.13 49.68 -39.82
N GLY A 245 3.28 48.79 -40.37
CA GLY A 245 3.48 48.07 -41.63
C GLY A 245 4.67 47.12 -41.86
N GLY A 246 4.36 45.88 -42.23
CA GLY A 246 4.99 45.27 -43.41
C GLY A 246 5.61 43.86 -43.29
N ARG A 247 4.82 42.85 -43.70
CA ARG A 247 5.19 41.65 -44.51
C ARG A 247 6.30 40.70 -44.01
N GLY A 248 5.85 39.52 -43.58
CA GLY A 248 6.14 38.22 -44.22
C GLY A 248 7.55 37.63 -44.11
N ALA A 249 7.72 36.64 -43.22
CA ALA A 249 8.73 35.60 -43.39
C ALA A 249 8.29 34.29 -42.71
N LEU A 250 8.39 33.21 -43.49
CA LEU A 250 8.52 31.78 -43.19
C LEU A 250 7.98 31.21 -41.86
N GLY A 251 7.16 30.16 -42.02
CA GLY A 251 6.50 29.41 -40.96
C GLY A 251 7.43 28.98 -39.82
N THR A 252 7.14 29.53 -38.64
CA THR A 252 7.49 28.93 -37.36
C THR A 252 6.39 27.94 -36.97
N LEU A 253 6.79 26.68 -36.70
CA LEU A 253 5.94 25.70 -36.02
C LEU A 253 5.26 26.34 -34.81
N PRO A 254 3.94 26.14 -34.61
CA PRO A 254 3.27 26.71 -33.45
C PRO A 254 3.96 26.18 -32.19
N SER A 255 4.49 27.10 -31.39
CA SER A 255 5.03 26.82 -30.07
C SER A 255 3.97 26.06 -29.26
N PRO A 256 4.38 25.12 -28.38
CA PRO A 256 3.45 24.33 -27.58
C PRO A 256 2.83 25.23 -26.51
N HIS A 257 1.90 26.09 -26.91
CA HIS A 257 1.08 26.85 -26.00
C HIS A 257 -0.19 26.07 -25.70
N LEU A 258 -0.37 25.86 -24.40
CA LEU A 258 -1.62 25.61 -23.67
C LEU A 258 -2.08 24.16 -23.54
N LEU A 259 -1.43 23.46 -22.62
CA LEU A 259 -2.17 22.69 -21.61
C LEU A 259 -1.96 23.44 -20.29
N PHE A 260 -3.04 23.97 -19.70
CA PHE A 260 -3.12 24.82 -18.50
C PHE A 260 -2.78 26.32 -18.69
N PRO A 261 -3.74 27.25 -18.55
CA PRO A 261 -3.41 28.67 -18.38
C PRO A 261 -2.71 28.86 -17.03
N GLY A 262 -1.50 29.43 -17.02
CA GLY A 262 -0.90 30.03 -15.82
C GLY A 262 0.28 29.32 -15.15
N LEU A 263 1.00 28.41 -15.81
CA LEU A 263 2.27 27.87 -15.28
C LEU A 263 3.39 28.07 -16.30
N ASP A 264 4.37 28.92 -15.96
CA ASP A 264 5.59 29.06 -16.75
C ASP A 264 6.53 27.84 -16.56
N LEU A 265 7.47 27.65 -17.48
CA LEU A 265 8.35 26.48 -17.49
C LEU A 265 9.21 26.37 -16.21
N GLU A 266 9.65 27.50 -15.64
CA GLU A 266 10.46 27.49 -14.43
C GLU A 266 9.64 27.09 -13.20
N THR A 267 8.39 27.57 -13.13
CA THR A 267 7.40 27.10 -12.17
C THR A 267 7.18 25.58 -12.28
N VAL A 268 6.99 25.05 -13.50
CA VAL A 268 6.80 23.61 -13.69
C VAL A 268 8.02 22.81 -13.22
N LYS A 269 9.23 23.23 -13.61
CA LYS A 269 10.48 22.59 -13.14
C LYS A 269 10.66 22.69 -11.62
N GLY A 270 10.31 23.82 -11.02
CA GLY A 270 10.32 24.02 -9.58
C GLY A 270 9.38 23.05 -8.86
N ASN A 271 8.15 22.96 -9.34
CA ASN A 271 7.11 22.08 -8.80
C ASN A 271 7.49 20.60 -8.93
N ILE A 272 8.02 20.16 -10.07
CA ILE A 272 8.48 18.78 -10.26
C ILE A 272 9.58 18.43 -9.26
N ARG A 273 10.59 19.30 -9.10
CA ARG A 273 11.69 19.09 -8.14
C ARG A 273 11.15 19.01 -6.71
N LEU A 274 10.28 19.94 -6.31
CA LEU A 274 9.68 19.96 -4.98
C LEU A 274 8.88 18.68 -4.69
N LEU A 275 8.03 18.27 -5.62
CA LEU A 275 7.20 17.08 -5.48
C LEU A 275 8.04 15.80 -5.45
N PHE A 276 9.12 15.73 -6.24
CA PHE A 276 10.05 14.60 -6.23
C PHE A 276 10.82 14.52 -4.91
N ASP A 277 11.35 15.64 -4.40
CA ASP A 277 12.01 15.70 -3.09
C ASP A 277 11.05 15.25 -1.97
N ARG A 278 9.81 15.73 -1.97
CA ARG A 278 8.77 15.30 -1.01
C ARG A 278 8.43 13.82 -1.14
N ALA A 279 8.34 13.30 -2.37
CA ALA A 279 8.05 11.90 -2.64
C ALA A 279 9.14 10.96 -2.07
N VAL A 280 10.42 11.37 -2.14
CA VAL A 280 11.54 10.66 -1.52
C VAL A 280 11.49 10.82 0.00
N ARG A 281 11.30 12.05 0.51
CA ARG A 281 11.26 12.35 1.95
C ARG A 281 10.20 11.53 2.69
N LYS A 282 8.97 11.46 2.18
CA LYS A 282 7.89 10.67 2.82
C LYS A 282 8.15 9.17 2.83
N ARG A 283 9.04 8.67 1.96
CA ARG A 283 9.47 7.27 1.88
C ARG A 283 10.65 6.94 2.80
N LEU A 284 11.15 7.90 3.57
CA LEU A 284 12.11 7.63 4.66
C LEU A 284 11.45 7.02 5.91
N MET A 285 10.13 6.82 5.91
CA MET A 285 9.36 6.23 6.99
C MET A 285 9.72 4.75 7.20
N THR A 286 10.70 4.48 8.06
CA THR A 286 11.17 3.12 8.39
C THR A 286 12.06 3.13 9.64
N ASP A 287 11.98 2.09 10.46
CA ASP A 287 12.89 1.79 11.57
C ASP A 287 14.07 0.89 11.13
N ARG A 288 14.15 0.58 9.83
CA ARG A 288 15.18 -0.25 9.19
C ARG A 288 16.07 0.59 8.28
N ARG A 289 17.27 0.08 8.04
CA ARG A 289 18.26 0.68 7.13
C ARG A 289 17.72 0.76 5.70
N ILE A 290 17.87 1.92 5.07
CA ILE A 290 17.52 2.17 3.67
C ILE A 290 18.73 1.90 2.77
N GLY A 291 18.51 1.20 1.67
CA GLY A 291 19.44 1.07 0.55
C GLY A 291 18.80 1.57 -0.76
N CYS A 292 19.60 1.75 -1.80
CA CYS A 292 19.11 2.20 -3.11
C CYS A 292 19.64 1.31 -4.23
N LEU A 293 18.77 0.95 -5.18
CA LEU A 293 19.24 0.41 -6.45
C LEU A 293 19.74 1.57 -7.31
N LEU A 294 20.90 1.39 -7.95
CA LEU A 294 21.56 2.42 -8.76
C LEU A 294 22.09 1.78 -10.04
N SER A 295 21.40 1.97 -11.16
CA SER A 295 21.84 1.47 -12.47
C SER A 295 22.78 2.43 -13.20
N GLY A 296 22.91 3.68 -12.71
CA GLY A 296 23.62 4.75 -13.41
C GLY A 296 22.77 5.50 -14.43
N GLY A 297 21.60 4.95 -14.81
CA GLY A 297 20.60 5.66 -15.61
C GLY A 297 19.95 6.81 -14.84
N LEU A 298 19.40 7.79 -15.58
CA LEU A 298 18.86 9.05 -15.05
C LEU A 298 17.94 8.86 -13.83
N ASP A 299 16.95 7.97 -13.91
CA ASP A 299 15.94 7.82 -12.87
C ASP A 299 16.52 7.33 -11.55
N SER A 300 17.29 6.23 -11.59
CA SER A 300 17.92 5.67 -10.39
C SER A 300 18.95 6.62 -9.78
N SER A 301 19.65 7.39 -10.62
CA SER A 301 20.61 8.41 -10.20
C SER A 301 19.91 9.58 -9.49
N LEU A 302 18.77 10.06 -10.02
CA LEU A 302 17.97 11.11 -9.37
C LEU A 302 17.42 10.64 -8.03
N VAL A 303 16.92 9.40 -7.95
CA VAL A 303 16.45 8.80 -6.69
C VAL A 303 17.61 8.70 -5.70
N ALA A 304 18.76 8.13 -6.09
CA ALA A 304 19.89 7.93 -5.19
C ALA A 304 20.47 9.25 -4.66
N ALA A 305 20.65 10.25 -5.53
CA ALA A 305 21.15 11.56 -5.15
C ALA A 305 20.18 12.30 -4.20
N THR A 306 18.89 12.27 -4.52
CA THR A 306 17.84 12.90 -3.69
C THR A 306 17.70 12.18 -2.35
N LEU A 307 17.75 10.84 -2.35
CA LEU A 307 17.72 10.04 -1.14
C LEU A 307 18.91 10.36 -0.24
N LEU A 308 20.13 10.42 -0.77
CA LEU A 308 21.31 10.78 0.02
C LEU A 308 21.18 12.19 0.63
N LYS A 309 20.68 13.15 -0.14
CA LYS A 309 20.38 14.51 0.36
C LYS A 309 19.39 14.45 1.53
N GLN A 310 18.25 13.77 1.36
CA GLN A 310 17.20 13.69 2.39
C GLN A 310 17.67 12.91 3.63
N LEU A 311 18.50 11.87 3.48
CA LEU A 311 19.09 11.14 4.60
C LEU A 311 20.04 12.01 5.42
N LYS A 312 20.83 12.87 4.75
CA LYS A 312 21.70 13.85 5.42
C LYS A 312 20.89 14.90 6.18
N GLU A 313 19.83 15.43 5.56
CA GLU A 313 18.91 16.38 6.21
C GLU A 313 18.16 15.77 7.41
N ALA A 314 17.90 14.46 7.37
CA ALA A 314 17.30 13.70 8.46
C ALA A 314 18.32 13.17 9.48
N GLU A 315 19.60 13.58 9.37
CA GLU A 315 20.69 13.21 10.28
C GLU A 315 20.88 11.69 10.45
N VAL A 316 20.62 10.92 9.39
CA VAL A 316 20.80 9.47 9.40
C VAL A 316 22.29 9.14 9.44
N SER A 317 22.68 8.36 10.46
CA SER A 317 24.10 8.13 10.80
C SER A 317 24.81 7.08 9.94
N TYR A 318 24.07 6.18 9.28
CA TYR A 318 24.66 5.14 8.45
C TYR A 318 24.90 5.63 7.01
N PRO A 319 25.95 5.14 6.32
CA PRO A 319 26.14 5.45 4.91
C PRO A 319 25.06 4.80 4.04
N LEU A 320 24.56 5.53 3.04
CA LEU A 320 23.66 5.00 2.03
C LEU A 320 24.40 3.94 1.20
N GLN A 321 23.91 2.71 1.22
CA GLN A 321 24.42 1.64 0.37
C GLN A 321 23.65 1.66 -0.96
N THR A 322 24.39 1.75 -2.06
CA THR A 322 23.87 1.65 -3.42
C THR A 322 24.26 0.32 -4.05
N PHE A 323 23.34 -0.31 -4.76
CA PHE A 323 23.54 -1.62 -5.39
C PHE A 323 23.27 -1.55 -6.89
N ALA A 324 24.20 -2.08 -7.68
CA ALA A 324 24.09 -2.25 -9.12
C ALA A 324 24.30 -3.72 -9.46
N ILE A 325 23.68 -4.20 -10.54
CA ILE A 325 23.84 -5.57 -11.03
C ILE A 325 23.95 -5.55 -12.54
N GLY A 326 24.86 -6.36 -13.08
CA GLY A 326 25.14 -6.46 -14.51
C GLY A 326 26.28 -7.46 -14.74
N MET A 327 26.49 -7.83 -15.99
CA MET A 327 27.73 -8.53 -16.38
C MET A 327 28.93 -7.63 -16.09
N GLU A 328 30.09 -8.26 -15.87
CA GLU A 328 31.35 -7.53 -15.72
C GLU A 328 31.56 -6.55 -16.89
N ASP A 329 32.10 -5.37 -16.59
CA ASP A 329 32.33 -4.27 -17.53
C ASP A 329 31.10 -3.73 -18.29
N SER A 330 29.88 -4.02 -17.82
CA SER A 330 28.69 -3.45 -18.45
C SER A 330 28.69 -1.91 -18.36
N PRO A 331 28.14 -1.22 -19.38
CA PRO A 331 28.04 0.25 -19.36
C PRO A 331 27.22 0.76 -18.17
N ASP A 332 26.22 0.00 -17.72
CA ASP A 332 25.42 0.32 -16.53
C ASP A 332 26.26 0.28 -15.25
N LEU A 333 27.13 -0.73 -15.08
CA LEU A 333 28.02 -0.79 -13.92
C LEU A 333 29.01 0.38 -13.90
N LEU A 334 29.57 0.75 -15.06
CA LEU A 334 30.45 1.92 -15.17
C LEU A 334 29.71 3.23 -14.83
N ALA A 335 28.49 3.39 -15.34
CA ALA A 335 27.64 4.55 -15.05
C ALA A 335 27.27 4.61 -13.56
N ALA A 336 26.89 3.48 -12.96
CA ALA A 336 26.57 3.38 -11.53
C ALA A 336 27.78 3.76 -10.64
N ARG A 337 28.99 3.27 -10.98
CA ARG A 337 30.24 3.64 -10.28
C ARG A 337 30.54 5.14 -10.40
N LYS A 338 30.26 5.74 -11.56
CA LYS A 338 30.44 7.19 -11.77
C LYS A 338 29.51 7.99 -10.87
N VAL A 339 28.24 7.59 -10.75
CA VAL A 339 27.24 8.29 -9.93
C VAL A 339 27.49 8.11 -8.44
N SER A 340 27.94 6.93 -8.00
CA SER A 340 28.26 6.67 -6.59
C SER A 340 29.56 7.35 -6.13
N GLY A 341 30.40 7.82 -7.06
CA GLY A 341 31.72 8.38 -6.77
C GLY A 341 32.81 7.33 -6.53
N ALA A 342 32.47 6.03 -6.64
CA ALA A 342 33.39 4.91 -6.37
C ALA A 342 34.59 4.81 -7.34
N GLY A 343 34.60 5.60 -8.42
CA GLY A 343 35.71 5.67 -9.39
C GLY A 343 36.55 6.96 -9.36
N GLN A 344 36.25 7.94 -8.50
CA GLN A 344 36.97 9.22 -8.45
C GLN A 344 38.04 9.28 -7.34
N GLY A 345 38.36 8.15 -6.71
CA GLY A 345 39.28 8.04 -5.57
C GLY A 345 40.42 7.03 -5.75
N GLU A 346 40.70 6.53 -6.96
CA GLU A 346 41.92 5.75 -7.22
C GLU A 346 43.10 6.67 -7.58
N GLY A 347 43.39 7.60 -6.67
CA GLY A 347 44.69 8.25 -6.56
C GLY A 347 45.40 7.66 -5.35
N GLN A 348 46.39 6.79 -5.60
CA GLN A 348 47.45 6.36 -4.68
C GLN A 348 47.19 6.53 -3.16
N HIS A 349 46.40 5.64 -2.56
CA HIS A 349 46.62 5.27 -1.17
C HIS A 349 46.54 3.75 -1.05
N GLY A 350 47.67 3.17 -0.62
CA GLY A 350 47.87 1.74 -0.51
C GLY A 350 46.77 1.05 0.27
N ALA A 351 46.40 -0.13 -0.20
CA ALA A 351 45.45 -1.02 0.45
C ALA A 351 45.79 -1.19 1.95
N PRO A 352 44.84 -0.93 2.88
CA PRO A 352 45.01 -1.42 4.23
C PRO A 352 44.77 -2.94 4.20
N ARG A 353 45.85 -3.71 4.37
CA ARG A 353 45.75 -5.11 4.79
C ARG A 353 45.18 -5.10 6.22
N GLY A 354 43.87 -5.31 6.35
CA GLY A 354 43.17 -5.44 7.62
C GLY A 354 42.07 -6.49 7.51
N GLY A 355 42.24 -7.60 8.24
CA GLY A 355 41.34 -8.75 8.21
C GLY A 355 39.91 -8.41 8.62
N GLY A 356 38.95 -8.77 7.77
CA GLY A 356 37.56 -8.92 8.16
C GLY A 356 37.28 -10.33 8.68
N PRO A 357 36.27 -10.53 9.55
CA PRO A 357 35.97 -11.84 10.11
C PRO A 357 35.49 -12.79 9.01
N SER A 358 36.08 -13.98 8.98
CA SER A 358 35.68 -15.09 8.13
C SER A 358 34.22 -15.48 8.42
N LEU A 359 33.37 -15.45 7.40
CA LEU A 359 32.10 -16.17 7.41
C LEU A 359 32.37 -17.65 7.68
N PRO A 360 31.67 -18.31 8.62
CA PRO A 360 31.83 -19.75 8.79
C PRO A 360 31.30 -20.47 7.53
N PRO A 361 31.95 -21.56 7.09
CA PRO A 361 31.50 -22.31 5.93
C PRO A 361 30.13 -22.94 6.21
N ALA A 362 29.28 -22.97 5.17
CA ALA A 362 27.99 -23.65 5.20
C ALA A 362 28.18 -25.12 5.63
N GLY A 363 27.68 -25.46 6.82
CA GLY A 363 27.65 -26.82 7.31
C GLY A 363 26.82 -27.71 6.40
N ARG A 364 27.42 -28.80 5.92
CA ARG A 364 26.71 -29.88 5.21
C ARG A 364 25.66 -30.48 6.14
N VAL A 365 24.41 -30.51 5.67
CA VAL A 365 23.32 -31.27 6.27
C VAL A 365 23.60 -32.77 6.02
N PRO A 366 23.66 -33.64 7.04
CA PRO A 366 23.77 -35.08 6.83
C PRO A 366 22.40 -35.68 6.44
N PRO A 367 22.36 -36.77 5.65
CA PRO A 367 21.11 -37.34 5.18
C PRO A 367 20.39 -38.11 6.30
N ALA A 368 19.06 -38.07 6.26
CA ALA A 368 18.18 -38.76 7.18
C ALA A 368 18.33 -40.30 7.07
N GLY A 369 18.73 -40.93 8.17
CA GLY A 369 18.71 -42.39 8.35
C GLY A 369 17.33 -42.90 8.80
N ARG A 370 16.93 -44.05 8.26
CA ARG A 370 15.71 -44.82 8.60
C ARG A 370 15.97 -45.78 9.78
N GLY A 371 14.90 -46.16 10.47
CA GLY A 371 14.78 -47.38 11.31
C GLY A 371 14.66 -47.09 12.81
N ALA A 372 13.48 -47.30 13.41
CA ALA A 372 13.14 -48.45 14.29
C ALA A 372 13.58 -48.20 15.75
N GLU A 373 12.88 -48.48 16.86
CA GLU A 373 11.70 -49.29 17.22
C GLU A 373 11.37 -48.99 18.72
N SER A 374 10.12 -49.25 19.12
CA SER A 374 9.58 -49.62 20.47
C SER A 374 10.00 -48.96 21.81
N ALA A 375 9.00 -48.27 22.44
CA ALA A 375 8.38 -48.37 23.82
C ALA A 375 9.18 -48.90 25.07
N PRO A 376 8.72 -48.75 26.36
CA PRO A 376 7.40 -48.31 26.86
C PRO A 376 7.34 -47.42 28.17
N PHE A 377 6.13 -46.93 28.46
CA PHE A 377 5.42 -46.68 29.75
C PHE A 377 6.15 -46.35 31.08
N TRP A 378 5.62 -45.35 31.81
CA TRP A 378 5.15 -45.23 33.23
C TRP A 378 4.82 -43.72 33.41
N GLY A 379 3.70 -43.20 33.90
CA GLY A 379 2.72 -43.62 34.91
C GLY A 379 2.69 -42.52 36.00
N GLY A 380 1.61 -41.72 36.12
CA GLY A 380 1.38 -40.85 37.28
C GLY A 380 0.68 -39.51 37.03
N GLY A 381 -0.64 -39.46 37.28
CA GLY A 381 -1.29 -38.27 37.87
C GLY A 381 -1.07 -38.26 39.40
N PRO A 382 -1.69 -37.37 40.22
CA PRO A 382 -2.96 -36.66 39.95
C PRO A 382 -3.08 -35.20 40.49
N SER A 383 -4.29 -34.65 40.29
CA SER A 383 -5.07 -33.75 41.18
C SER A 383 -4.86 -32.22 41.21
N LEU A 384 -5.91 -31.52 40.77
CA LEU A 384 -6.37 -30.19 41.20
C LEU A 384 -6.93 -30.23 42.64
N PRO A 385 -7.04 -29.06 43.31
CA PRO A 385 -8.38 -28.52 43.62
C PRO A 385 -8.49 -26.96 43.52
N PRO A 386 -9.71 -26.39 43.67
CA PRO A 386 -10.15 -25.17 42.99
C PRO A 386 -10.29 -23.93 43.90
N ALA A 387 -10.53 -22.76 43.30
CA ALA A 387 -11.30 -21.69 43.93
C ALA A 387 -11.90 -20.75 42.88
N GLY A 388 -13.23 -20.65 42.86
CA GLY A 388 -13.96 -19.63 42.14
C GLY A 388 -14.10 -18.35 42.97
N LEU A 389 -14.38 -17.24 42.30
CA LEU A 389 -15.17 -16.14 42.84
C LEU A 389 -15.75 -15.31 41.68
N SER A 390 -17.07 -15.31 41.65
CA SER A 390 -17.96 -14.48 40.83
C SER A 390 -17.88 -13.03 41.29
N CYS A 391 -17.81 -12.09 40.34
CA CYS A 391 -18.29 -10.72 40.52
C CYS A 391 -18.81 -10.20 39.18
N ALA A 392 -20.13 -10.16 39.07
CA ALA A 392 -20.86 -9.48 38.01
C ALA A 392 -20.91 -7.98 38.31
N LEU A 393 -20.57 -7.14 37.33
CA LEU A 393 -20.90 -5.72 37.32
C LEU A 393 -21.46 -5.32 35.93
N PRO A 394 -22.44 -4.40 35.89
CA PRO A 394 -23.28 -4.19 34.71
C PRO A 394 -22.61 -3.32 33.63
N ALA A 395 -22.96 -3.62 32.37
CA ALA A 395 -22.52 -2.90 31.18
C ALA A 395 -23.08 -1.45 31.13
N PRO A 396 -22.26 -0.44 30.79
CA PRO A 396 -22.77 0.88 30.47
C PRO A 396 -23.35 0.90 29.05
N ARG A 397 -24.61 1.34 28.93
CA ARG A 397 -25.25 1.71 27.65
C ARG A 397 -24.59 2.98 27.12
N ILE A 398 -23.99 2.92 25.93
CA ILE A 398 -23.51 4.11 25.21
C ILE A 398 -24.48 4.40 24.05
N PRO A 399 -25.01 5.62 23.92
CA PRO A 399 -25.95 5.98 22.86
C PRO A 399 -25.25 6.17 21.52
N ALA A 400 -25.93 5.79 20.44
CA ALA A 400 -25.50 6.02 19.07
C ALA A 400 -25.44 7.53 18.75
N PRO A 401 -24.39 8.05 18.09
CA PRO A 401 -24.42 9.40 17.54
C PRO A 401 -25.11 9.39 16.17
N PRO A 402 -26.08 10.30 15.91
CA PRO A 402 -26.58 10.55 14.58
C PRO A 402 -25.75 11.66 13.95
N CYS A 403 -25.00 11.38 12.88
CA CYS A 403 -24.47 12.45 12.02
C CYS A 403 -24.17 11.91 10.63
N ARG A 404 -25.16 11.97 9.73
CA ARG A 404 -24.91 11.96 8.28
C ARG A 404 -24.38 13.33 7.90
N TRP A 405 -23.13 13.41 7.48
CA TRP A 405 -22.60 14.62 6.88
C TRP A 405 -22.95 14.63 5.38
N ARG A 406 -23.63 15.69 4.92
CA ARG A 406 -23.79 16.03 3.49
C ARG A 406 -22.75 17.11 3.16
N PRO A 407 -21.94 16.98 2.10
CA PRO A 407 -21.17 18.10 1.60
C PRO A 407 -22.13 19.11 0.97
N THR A 408 -22.17 20.33 1.50
CA THR A 408 -22.83 21.48 0.88
C THR A 408 -22.06 21.90 -0.37
N LEU A 409 -22.52 21.46 -1.54
CA LEU A 409 -22.20 22.11 -2.81
C LEU A 409 -23.28 23.16 -3.07
N GLY A 410 -22.84 24.42 -3.22
CA GLY A 410 -23.71 25.55 -3.54
C GLY A 410 -24.42 25.32 -4.88
N ALA A 411 -25.74 25.14 -4.82
CA ALA A 411 -26.60 25.21 -5.99
C ALA A 411 -26.96 26.68 -6.23
N SER A 412 -26.54 27.21 -7.38
CA SER A 412 -27.31 28.26 -8.06
C SER A 412 -28.21 27.55 -9.07
N THR A 413 -29.50 27.86 -8.96
CA THR A 413 -30.61 27.30 -9.69
C THR A 413 -30.79 27.99 -11.05
N THR A 414 -30.89 27.21 -12.12
CA THR A 414 -31.87 27.48 -13.20
C THR A 414 -32.40 26.15 -13.73
N ARG A 415 -33.70 25.94 -13.54
CA ARG A 415 -34.51 24.84 -14.10
C ARG A 415 -34.68 25.04 -15.61
N SER A 416 -34.61 23.96 -16.38
CA SER A 416 -35.59 23.71 -17.45
C SER A 416 -35.76 22.20 -17.68
N SER A 417 -37.02 21.81 -17.77
CA SER A 417 -37.61 20.48 -17.85
C SER A 417 -37.50 19.80 -19.21
N SER A 418 -37.33 18.47 -19.23
CA SER A 418 -38.14 17.54 -20.05
C SER A 418 -37.71 16.08 -19.85
N ALA A 419 -38.63 15.24 -19.39
CA ALA A 419 -38.52 13.77 -19.41
C ALA A 419 -38.75 13.24 -20.85
N PRO A 420 -38.40 11.97 -21.15
CA PRO A 420 -39.50 10.99 -21.18
C PRO A 420 -39.17 9.54 -20.74
N ARG A 421 -40.18 8.97 -20.09
CA ARG A 421 -40.80 7.62 -20.19
C ARG A 421 -39.96 6.36 -20.52
N ARG A 422 -40.01 5.43 -19.57
CA ARG A 422 -39.93 3.96 -19.76
C ARG A 422 -41.04 3.46 -20.69
N VAL A 423 -40.70 2.52 -21.58
CA VAL A 423 -41.58 1.44 -22.05
C VAL A 423 -40.79 0.14 -22.11
N SER A 424 -41.49 -0.94 -21.81
CA SER A 424 -41.07 -2.30 -21.48
C SER A 424 -41.16 -3.30 -22.65
N ARG A 425 -40.38 -4.38 -22.51
CA ARG A 425 -40.62 -5.80 -22.93
C ARG A 425 -40.14 -6.30 -24.32
N PRO A 426 -39.93 -7.63 -24.44
CA PRO A 426 -38.73 -8.23 -25.07
C PRO A 426 -39.03 -8.96 -26.38
N TRP A 427 -37.97 -9.34 -27.11
CA TRP A 427 -38.05 -10.31 -28.21
C TRP A 427 -37.14 -11.50 -27.96
N THR A 428 -37.77 -12.65 -27.77
CA THR A 428 -37.20 -13.99 -27.97
C THR A 428 -37.30 -14.36 -29.45
N ARG A 429 -36.23 -14.89 -30.05
CA ARG A 429 -36.35 -15.86 -31.14
C ARG A 429 -35.13 -16.79 -31.16
N SER A 430 -35.44 -18.05 -30.91
CA SER A 430 -34.67 -19.25 -31.20
C SER A 430 -34.57 -19.48 -32.72
N SER A 431 -33.41 -19.92 -33.20
CA SER A 431 -33.24 -21.12 -34.04
C SER A 431 -31.81 -21.19 -34.59
N SER A 432 -31.09 -22.25 -34.18
CA SER A 432 -29.92 -22.84 -34.85
C SER A 432 -30.31 -23.40 -36.24
N PRO A 433 -29.40 -23.92 -37.09
CA PRO A 433 -28.22 -24.74 -36.78
C PRO A 433 -26.91 -23.98 -36.58
#